data_AF-A0A831KBI6-F1
#
_entry.id   AF-A0A831KBI6-F1
#
_cell.length_a   1.000
_cell.length_b   1.000
_cell.length_c   1.000
_cell.angle_alpha   90.00
_cell.angle_beta   90.00
_cell.angle_gamma   90.00
#
_symmetry.space_group_name_H-M   'P 1'
#
loop_
_entity.id
_entity.type
_entity.pdbx_description
1 polymer ?
#
loop_
_entity_poly.entity_id
_entity_poly.type
_entity_poly.pdbx_seq_one_letter_code
_entity_poly.pdbx_strand_id
1 'polypeptide(L)'
;SASEIVAGALQDDKRAIIMGTTTFGKGSVQTIYRLSDGSGMRVTTAKYYTPSGRSIQNTGIEPDIVVENHTGKSTGHIREKDLAGHLANEQSKGKKKAAEGKDKGDAPQMDLVPDNPKDDEQLMRAVDLLKGLDFFRNNQPPGTQGKSEKTTGQ
;
A
#
# COMPACT_ATOMS: atom_id res chain seq x y z
N SER A 1 -9.33 2.00 1.80
CA SER A 1 -9.33 3.27 1.06
C SER A 1 -8.59 4.38 1.80
N ALA A 2 -9.08 4.93 2.93
CA ALA A 2 -8.40 6.07 3.59
C ALA A 2 -6.91 5.82 3.91
N SER A 3 -6.59 4.66 4.49
CA SER A 3 -5.20 4.27 4.77
C SER A 3 -4.34 4.17 3.51
N GLU A 4 -4.92 3.78 2.38
CA GLU A 4 -4.21 3.67 1.09
C GLU A 4 -3.90 5.05 0.51
N ILE A 5 -4.83 6.00 0.67
CA ILE A 5 -4.62 7.40 0.27
C ILE A 5 -3.47 8.00 1.06
N VAL A 6 -3.46 7.79 2.38
CA VAL A 6 -2.39 8.29 3.27
C VAL A 6 -1.05 7.63 2.96
N ALA A 7 -1.02 6.29 2.84
CA ALA A 7 0.20 5.56 2.51
C ALA A 7 0.78 6.01 1.17
N GLY A 8 -0.06 6.11 0.13
CA GLY A 8 0.36 6.57 -1.19
C GLY A 8 0.88 8.01 -1.19
N ALA A 9 0.24 8.92 -0.44
CA ALA A 9 0.71 10.30 -0.33
C ALA A 9 2.07 10.41 0.40
N LEU A 10 2.23 9.67 1.50
CA LEU A 10 3.50 9.64 2.23
C LEU A 10 4.63 9.01 1.43
N GLN A 11 4.33 7.96 0.65
CA GLN A 11 5.27 7.31 -0.25
C GLN A 11 5.70 8.25 -1.39
N ASP A 12 4.73 8.86 -2.08
CA ASP A 12 5.00 9.74 -3.22
C ASP A 12 5.86 10.95 -2.83
N ASP A 13 5.61 11.52 -1.64
CA ASP A 13 6.40 12.64 -1.11
C ASP A 13 7.73 12.21 -0.48
N LYS A 14 8.06 10.91 -0.51
CA LYS A 14 9.26 10.32 0.13
C LYS A 14 9.35 10.62 1.63
N ARG A 15 8.19 10.73 2.29
CA ARG A 15 8.06 11.04 3.72
C ARG A 15 7.91 9.81 4.59
N ALA A 16 7.62 8.67 3.99
CA ALA A 16 7.62 7.36 4.66
C ALA A 16 8.11 6.29 3.69
N ILE A 17 8.60 5.19 4.27
CA ILE A 17 8.84 3.92 3.59
C ILE A 17 7.64 3.03 3.90
N ILE A 18 7.01 2.47 2.88
CA ILE A 18 5.88 1.55 3.00
C ILE A 18 6.42 0.12 3.01
N MET A 19 6.02 -0.69 3.97
CA MET A 19 6.46 -2.08 4.14
C MET A 19 5.25 -3.01 4.27
N GLY A 20 5.36 -4.23 3.75
CA GLY A 20 4.34 -5.27 3.87
C GLY A 20 3.97 -5.88 2.51
N THR A 21 2.67 -6.09 2.27
CA THR A 21 2.14 -6.56 0.98
C THR A 21 1.36 -5.45 0.26
N THR A 22 1.03 -5.67 -1.01
CA THR A 22 0.24 -4.69 -1.78
C THR A 22 -1.15 -4.53 -1.19
N THR A 23 -1.60 -3.28 -1.01
CA THR A 23 -2.91 -3.01 -0.41
C THR A 23 -4.08 -3.45 -1.32
N PHE A 24 -5.27 -3.48 -0.73
CA PHE A 24 -6.50 -3.94 -1.37
C PHE A 24 -6.79 -3.30 -2.74
N GLY A 25 -6.66 -1.97 -2.88
CA GLY A 25 -6.93 -1.24 -4.13
C GLY A 25 -8.29 -0.55 -4.19
N LYS A 26 -8.87 -0.13 -3.06
CA LYS A 26 -10.15 0.61 -3.06
C LYS A 26 -9.88 2.09 -3.21
N GLY A 27 -9.91 2.56 -4.45
CA GLY A 27 -9.73 3.95 -4.84
C GLY A 27 -11.01 4.69 -5.20
N SER A 28 -12.21 4.19 -4.95
CA SER A 28 -13.47 4.86 -5.35
C SER A 28 -14.20 5.54 -4.20
N VAL A 29 -14.88 6.65 -4.46
CA VAL A 29 -15.84 7.31 -3.56
C VAL A 29 -17.26 6.93 -3.95
N GLN A 30 -18.08 6.58 -2.97
CA GLN A 30 -19.48 6.24 -3.18
C GLN A 30 -20.38 7.19 -2.39
N THR A 31 -21.42 7.70 -3.03
CA THR A 31 -22.44 8.58 -2.47
C THR A 31 -23.79 7.87 -2.51
N ILE A 32 -24.60 8.05 -1.46
CA ILE A 32 -25.96 7.48 -1.39
C ILE A 32 -26.96 8.58 -1.72
N TYR A 33 -27.75 8.37 -2.77
CA TYR A 33 -28.90 9.19 -3.15
C TYR A 33 -30.17 8.54 -2.62
N ARG A 34 -30.97 9.29 -1.85
CA ARG A 34 -32.28 8.82 -1.38
C ARG A 34 -33.32 9.03 -2.47
N LEU A 35 -34.15 8.02 -2.71
CA LEU A 35 -35.24 8.06 -3.68
C LEU A 35 -36.57 8.37 -2.99
N SER A 36 -37.55 8.82 -3.76
CA SER A 36 -38.85 9.29 -3.24
C SER A 36 -39.69 8.18 -2.58
N ASP A 37 -39.44 6.93 -2.92
CA ASP A 37 -40.09 5.75 -2.35
C ASP A 37 -39.43 5.26 -1.05
N GLY A 38 -38.42 5.98 -0.55
CA GLY A 38 -37.67 5.63 0.65
C GLY A 38 -36.48 4.70 0.41
N SER A 39 -36.27 4.23 -0.82
CA SER A 39 -35.09 3.44 -1.19
C SER A 39 -33.84 4.32 -1.37
N GLY A 40 -32.68 3.70 -1.58
CA GLY A 40 -31.40 4.40 -1.72
C GLY A 40 -30.55 3.84 -2.85
N MET A 41 -30.00 4.72 -3.68
CA MET A 41 -29.08 4.38 -4.75
C MET A 41 -27.65 4.75 -4.36
N ARG A 42 -26.75 3.77 -4.31
CA ARG A 42 -25.33 3.99 -4.05
C ARG A 42 -24.58 4.11 -5.38
N VAL A 43 -24.00 5.27 -5.63
CA VAL A 43 -23.33 5.59 -6.89
C VAL A 43 -21.88 5.92 -6.62
N THR A 44 -20.97 5.38 -7.43
CA THR A 44 -19.57 5.80 -7.44
C THR A 44 -19.46 7.16 -8.12
N THR A 45 -18.97 8.16 -7.40
CA THR A 45 -18.94 9.56 -7.86
C THR A 45 -17.53 10.06 -8.17
N ALA A 46 -16.50 9.41 -7.63
CA ALA A 46 -15.11 9.81 -7.86
C ALA A 46 -14.13 8.64 -7.71
N LYS A 47 -12.90 8.85 -8.18
CA LYS A 47 -11.73 8.01 -7.95
C LYS A 47 -10.62 8.82 -7.26
N TYR A 48 -9.87 8.18 -6.38
CA TYR A 48 -8.69 8.71 -5.71
C TYR A 48 -7.42 8.38 -6.48
N TYR A 49 -6.56 9.38 -6.58
CA TYR A 49 -5.23 9.29 -7.13
C TYR A 49 -4.23 9.79 -6.07
N THR A 50 -3.04 9.20 -6.06
CA THR A 50 -1.94 9.69 -5.23
C THR A 50 -1.43 11.04 -5.77
N PRO A 51 -0.64 11.82 -5.00
CA PRO A 51 -0.09 13.11 -5.47
C PRO A 51 0.69 13.03 -6.79
N SER A 52 1.36 11.91 -7.06
CA SER A 52 2.04 11.66 -8.36
C SER A 52 1.10 11.26 -9.50
N GLY A 53 -0.22 11.18 -9.26
CA GLY A 53 -1.24 10.86 -10.27
C GLY A 53 -1.47 9.35 -10.49
N ARG A 54 -0.97 8.47 -9.61
CA ARG A 54 -1.22 7.03 -9.69
C ARG A 54 -2.63 6.69 -9.19
N SER A 55 -3.38 5.89 -9.96
CA SER A 55 -4.68 5.36 -9.52
C SER A 55 -4.51 4.31 -8.44
N ILE A 56 -5.23 4.47 -7.33
CA ILE A 56 -5.33 3.45 -6.28
C ILE A 56 -6.34 2.36 -6.66
N GLN A 57 -7.37 2.73 -7.42
CA GLN A 57 -8.43 1.82 -7.83
C GLN A 57 -7.85 0.64 -8.61
N ASN A 58 -8.22 -0.59 -8.22
CA ASN A 58 -7.80 -1.84 -8.85
C ASN A 58 -6.28 -2.13 -8.82
N THR A 59 -5.50 -1.30 -8.12
CA THR A 59 -4.03 -1.39 -8.10
C THR A 59 -3.50 -1.42 -6.67
N GLY A 60 -4.05 -0.63 -5.76
CA GLY A 60 -3.53 -0.49 -4.41
C GLY A 60 -2.23 0.29 -4.35
N ILE A 61 -1.63 0.31 -3.18
CA ILE A 61 -0.30 0.86 -2.92
C ILE A 61 0.68 -0.33 -2.87
N GLU A 62 1.65 -0.31 -3.78
CA GLU A 62 2.77 -1.24 -3.77
C GLU A 62 3.78 -0.79 -2.71
N PRO A 63 4.21 -1.67 -1.80
CA PRO A 63 5.15 -1.31 -0.74
C PRO A 63 6.56 -1.07 -1.32
N ASP A 64 7.34 -0.22 -0.67
CA ASP A 64 8.77 -0.03 -0.99
C ASP A 64 9.60 -1.25 -0.56
N ILE A 65 9.19 -1.91 0.54
CA ILE A 65 9.81 -3.14 1.04
C ILE A 65 8.74 -4.22 1.16
N VAL A 66 8.80 -5.21 0.29
CA VAL A 66 7.87 -6.36 0.32
C VAL A 66 8.23 -7.25 1.50
N VAL A 67 7.25 -7.51 2.36
CA VAL A 67 7.32 -8.48 3.45
C VAL A 67 6.04 -9.30 3.42
N GLU A 68 6.15 -10.55 2.98
CA GLU A 68 5.06 -11.52 3.02
C GLU A 68 4.84 -11.98 4.47
N ASN A 69 3.60 -12.33 4.83
CA ASN A 69 3.29 -12.97 6.11
C ASN A 69 3.17 -14.48 5.88
N HIS A 70 4.16 -15.24 6.36
CA HIS A 70 4.19 -16.70 6.21
C HIS A 70 3.50 -17.45 7.37
N THR A 71 3.05 -16.74 8.41
CA THR A 71 2.55 -17.32 9.67
C THR A 71 1.07 -17.71 9.69
N GLY A 72 0.36 -17.60 8.57
CA GLY A 72 -0.96 -18.19 8.37
C GLY A 72 -0.98 -18.93 7.04
N LYS A 73 -1.83 -19.96 6.89
CA LYS A 73 -2.06 -20.60 5.58
C LYS A 73 -2.17 -19.50 4.52
N SER A 74 -1.27 -19.52 3.54
CA SER A 74 -1.23 -18.58 2.42
C SER A 74 -2.54 -18.67 1.65
N THR A 75 -3.54 -17.97 2.12
CA THR A 75 -4.85 -17.86 1.50
C THR A 75 -4.80 -16.51 0.81
N GLY A 76 -4.92 -16.52 -0.51
CA GLY A 76 -4.64 -15.36 -1.34
C GLY A 76 -5.32 -14.09 -0.82
N HIS A 77 -4.54 -13.03 -0.65
CA HIS A 77 -5.03 -11.70 -0.28
C HIS A 77 -6.10 -11.26 -1.27
N ILE A 78 -7.34 -11.05 -0.81
CA ILE A 78 -8.40 -10.50 -1.68
C ILE A 78 -8.02 -9.08 -2.04
N ARG A 79 -7.96 -8.77 -3.33
CA ARG A 79 -7.81 -7.41 -3.82
C ARG A 79 -9.07 -6.95 -4.53
N GLU A 80 -9.19 -5.64 -4.72
CA GLU A 80 -10.34 -5.04 -5.40
C GLU A 80 -10.53 -5.65 -6.79
N LYS A 81 -9.44 -5.93 -7.51
CA LYS A 81 -9.42 -6.59 -8.82
C LYS A 81 -9.97 -8.00 -8.84
N ASP A 82 -9.98 -8.68 -7.70
CA ASP A 82 -10.44 -10.06 -7.60
C ASP A 82 -11.94 -10.11 -7.28
N LEU A 83 -12.56 -8.97 -6.92
CA LEU A 83 -14.00 -8.89 -6.68
C LEU A 83 -14.80 -8.88 -7.98
N ALA A 84 -15.96 -9.56 -7.93
CA ALA A 84 -16.96 -9.47 -8.99
C ALA A 84 -17.51 -8.03 -9.08
N GLY A 85 -17.56 -7.48 -10.30
CA GLY A 85 -18.08 -6.12 -10.53
C GLY A 85 -17.14 -5.00 -10.08
N HIS A 86 -15.85 -5.29 -9.90
CA HIS A 86 -14.83 -4.29 -9.60
C HIS A 86 -14.74 -3.21 -10.69
N LEU A 87 -14.31 -2.00 -10.33
CA LEU A 87 -14.17 -0.93 -11.30
C LEU A 87 -12.80 -1.01 -11.97
N ALA A 88 -12.78 -0.99 -13.30
CA ALA A 88 -11.55 -1.01 -14.06
C ALA A 88 -10.66 0.22 -13.76
N ASN A 89 -9.35 -0.01 -13.79
CA ASN A 89 -8.35 1.04 -13.81
C ASN A 89 -7.96 1.32 -15.27
N GLU A 90 -8.06 2.57 -15.70
CA GLU A 90 -7.73 2.97 -17.08
C GLU A 90 -6.22 3.06 -17.31
N GLN A 91 -5.44 3.32 -16.26
CA GLN A 91 -3.98 3.42 -16.30
C GLN A 91 -3.29 2.04 -16.35
N SER A 92 -4.00 0.94 -16.06
CA SER A 92 -3.41 -0.40 -16.04
C SER A 92 -3.30 -1.06 -17.42
N LYS A 93 -3.80 -0.42 -18.49
CA LYS A 93 -3.84 -0.97 -19.86
C LYS A 93 -2.47 -1.20 -20.54
N GLY A 94 -1.34 -0.94 -19.87
CA GLY A 94 0.01 -1.10 -20.42
C GLY A 94 0.96 -2.08 -19.70
N LYS A 95 0.58 -2.65 -18.55
CA LYS A 95 1.44 -3.59 -17.79
C LYS A 95 0.80 -4.97 -17.71
N LYS A 96 0.79 -5.70 -18.82
CA LYS A 96 0.65 -7.17 -18.78
C LYS A 96 1.99 -7.77 -18.33
N LYS A 97 2.19 -7.92 -17.02
CA LYS A 97 2.99 -9.05 -16.52
C LYS A 97 2.04 -10.00 -15.83
N ALA A 98 1.94 -11.18 -16.45
CA ALA A 98 1.18 -12.31 -15.98
C ALA A 98 1.71 -12.77 -14.62
N ALA A 99 0.79 -12.91 -13.68
CA ALA A 99 0.81 -14.00 -12.72
C ALA A 99 -0.65 -14.51 -12.65
N GLU A 100 -1.04 -15.28 -13.67
CA GLU A 100 -2.17 -16.19 -13.54
C GLU A 100 -1.72 -17.35 -12.64
N GLY A 101 -1.75 -17.12 -11.33
CA GLY A 101 -1.74 -18.18 -10.34
C GLY A 101 -3.14 -18.75 -10.27
N LYS A 102 -3.41 -19.84 -11.00
CA LYS A 102 -4.53 -20.73 -10.71
C LYS A 102 -4.22 -21.43 -9.39
N ASP A 103 -4.59 -20.82 -8.28
CA ASP A 103 -4.63 -21.54 -7.01
C ASP A 103 -6.06 -22.04 -6.77
N LYS A 104 -6.21 -23.37 -6.89
CA LYS A 104 -7.41 -24.07 -6.42
C LYS A 104 -7.16 -24.37 -4.94
N GLY A 105 -7.53 -23.46 -4.06
CA GLY A 105 -7.31 -23.67 -2.62
C GLY A 105 -8.07 -22.65 -1.79
N ASP A 106 -9.11 -23.13 -1.12
CA ASP A 106 -9.89 -22.50 -0.05
C ASP A 106 -10.50 -21.11 -0.32
N ALA A 107 -11.57 -20.80 0.43
CA ALA A 107 -12.18 -19.48 0.39
C ALA A 107 -11.14 -18.42 0.78
N PRO A 108 -11.08 -17.27 0.08
CA PRO A 108 -10.06 -16.29 0.36
C PRO A 108 -10.29 -15.71 1.76
N GLN A 109 -9.26 -15.79 2.60
CA GLN A 109 -9.31 -15.36 3.99
C GLN A 109 -8.92 -13.88 4.08
N MET A 110 -9.53 -13.15 5.00
CA MET A 110 -9.03 -11.82 5.39
C MET A 110 -7.64 -11.98 6.01
N ASP A 111 -6.76 -11.02 5.73
CA ASP A 111 -5.51 -10.87 6.48
C ASP A 111 -5.82 -10.60 7.94
N LEU A 112 -5.80 -11.67 8.72
CA LEU A 112 -5.91 -11.56 10.15
C LEU A 112 -4.54 -11.14 10.66
N VAL A 113 -4.49 -9.96 11.27
CA VAL A 113 -3.36 -9.58 12.10
C VAL A 113 -3.26 -10.64 13.22
N PRO A 114 -2.12 -11.31 13.41
CA PRO A 114 -1.95 -12.27 14.49
C PRO A 114 -2.26 -11.63 15.84
N ASP A 115 -2.93 -12.37 16.73
CA ASP A 115 -3.27 -11.87 18.08
C ASP A 115 -2.03 -11.49 18.89
N ASN A 116 -0.92 -12.20 18.64
CA ASN A 116 0.36 -11.95 19.28
C ASN A 116 1.30 -11.18 18.34
N PRO A 117 1.75 -9.98 18.72
CA PRO A 117 2.64 -9.14 17.89
C PRO A 117 3.94 -9.81 17.44
N LYS A 118 4.42 -10.81 18.18
CA LYS A 118 5.66 -11.54 17.82
C LYS A 118 5.48 -12.49 16.64
N ASP A 119 4.24 -12.87 16.36
CA ASP A 119 3.89 -13.79 15.27
C ASP A 119 3.56 -13.02 13.98
N ASP A 120 3.55 -11.68 14.04
CA ASP A 120 3.41 -10.77 12.90
C ASP A 120 4.80 -10.47 12.31
N GLU A 121 5.11 -11.12 11.18
CA GLU A 121 6.41 -10.96 10.53
C GLU A 121 6.59 -9.55 9.97
N GLN A 122 5.53 -8.93 9.44
CA GLN A 122 5.58 -7.56 8.92
C GLN A 122 5.89 -6.56 10.05
N LEU A 123 5.25 -6.72 11.21
CA LEU A 123 5.53 -5.88 12.37
C LEU A 123 6.96 -6.06 12.88
N MET A 124 7.41 -7.30 13.03
CA MET A 124 8.77 -7.60 13.50
C MET A 124 9.83 -7.02 12.55
N ARG A 125 9.63 -7.14 11.23
CA ARG A 125 10.51 -6.53 10.22
C ARG A 125 10.53 -5.01 10.29
N ALA A 126 9.38 -4.37 10.51
CA ALA A 126 9.30 -2.92 10.66
C ALA A 126 10.09 -2.44 11.89
N VAL A 127 9.95 -3.15 13.01
CA VAL A 127 10.70 -2.86 14.25
C VAL A 127 12.21 -3.03 14.04
N ASP A 128 12.64 -4.09 13.35
CA ASP A 128 14.05 -4.32 13.05
C ASP A 128 14.63 -3.22 12.17
N LEU A 129 13.89 -2.77 11.15
CA LEU A 129 14.31 -1.66 10.30
C LEU A 129 14.47 -0.37 11.12
N LEU A 130 13.52 -0.04 11.99
CA LEU A 130 13.60 1.15 12.84
C LEU A 130 14.78 1.10 13.81
N LYS A 131 15.02 -0.05 14.45
CA LYS A 131 16.19 -0.26 15.32
C LYS A 131 17.49 -0.14 14.54
N GLY A 132 17.56 -0.70 13.33
CA GLY A 132 18.72 -0.61 12.46
C GLY A 132 19.03 0.82 12.03
N LEU A 133 18.00 1.60 11.69
CA LEU A 133 18.13 3.03 11.36
C LEU A 133 18.57 3.87 12.56
N ASP A 134 18.03 3.60 13.75
CA ASP A 134 18.43 4.30 14.97
C ASP A 134 19.89 3.98 15.35
N PHE A 135 20.29 2.71 15.27
CA PHE A 135 21.69 2.31 15.48
C PHE A 135 22.62 3.01 14.49
N PHE A 136 22.28 3.02 13.20
CA PHE A 136 23.08 3.68 12.17
C PHE A 136 23.20 5.19 12.40
N ARG A 137 22.10 5.85 12.79
CA ARG A 137 22.08 7.29 13.08
C ARG A 137 22.88 7.64 14.32
N ASN A 138 22.83 6.80 15.36
CA ASN A 138 23.45 7.10 16.65
C ASN A 138 24.94 6.67 16.72
N ASN A 139 25.38 5.73 15.87
CA ASN A 139 26.78 5.26 15.81
C ASN A 139 27.54 5.76 14.57
N GLN A 140 27.15 6.89 13.98
CA GLN A 140 27.88 7.47 12.87
C GLN A 140 29.25 7.99 13.36
N PRO A 141 30.38 7.55 12.78
CA PRO A 141 31.69 8.05 13.19
C PRO A 141 31.79 9.57 12.92
N PRO A 142 32.44 10.35 13.81
CA PRO A 142 32.61 11.78 13.59
C PRO A 142 33.52 11.99 12.38
N GLY A 143 32.95 12.37 11.22
CA GLY A 143 33.76 12.65 10.04
C GLY A 143 33.05 12.89 8.69
N THR A 144 31.79 12.53 8.52
CA THR A 144 31.14 12.61 7.19
C THR A 144 30.11 13.74 7.08
N GLN A 145 30.48 14.96 7.46
CA GLN A 145 29.79 16.15 6.95
C GLN A 145 30.52 16.58 5.68
N GLY A 146 29.84 16.45 4.54
CA GLY A 146 30.34 16.89 3.24
C GLY A 146 30.73 18.37 3.29
N LYS A 147 31.95 18.66 2.88
CA LYS A 147 32.39 20.01 2.54
C LYS A 147 31.43 20.57 1.50
N SER A 148 30.59 21.53 1.86
CA SER A 148 29.98 22.41 0.88
C SER A 148 31.09 23.29 0.32
N GLU A 149 31.35 23.14 -0.98
CA GLU A 149 32.25 23.99 -1.74
C GLU A 149 31.82 25.45 -1.59
N LYS A 150 32.64 26.25 -0.90
CA LYS A 150 32.63 27.69 -1.05
C LYS A 150 33.26 28.01 -2.40
N THR A 151 32.45 28.05 -3.47
CA THR A 151 32.90 28.69 -4.72
C THR A 151 32.84 30.20 -4.52
N THR A 152 34.03 30.77 -4.31
CA THR A 152 34.29 32.20 -4.43
C THR A 152 34.20 32.56 -5.91
N GLY A 153 33.22 33.38 -6.29
CA GLY A 153 33.13 34.03 -7.59
C GLY A 153 33.38 35.51 -7.40
N GLN A 154 34.45 35.99 -8.06
CA GLN A 154 34.84 37.39 -8.20
C GLN A 154 33.83 38.19 -9.02
#